data_AF-A0A2S5TI05-F1
#
_entry.id   AF-A0A2S5TI05-F1
#
_cell.length_a   1.000
_cell.length_b   1.000
_cell.length_c   1.000
_cell.angle_alpha   90.00
_cell.angle_beta   90.00
_cell.angle_gamma   90.00
#
_symmetry.space_group_name_H-M   'P 1'
#
loop_
_entity.id
_entity.type
_entity.pdbx_description
1 polymer ?
#
loop_
_entity_poly.entity_id
_entity_poly.type
_entity_poly.pdbx_seq_one_letter_code
_entity_poly.pdbx_strand_id
1 'polypeptide(L)' 'MLSFEFAGNETLHVHGDRKSLLELADILIHLAKSEEPDHVHLMSPEWGGTTLSDKPQGLDTRSFKHVKVCIWPDEDK' A
#
# COMPACT_ATOMS: atom_id res chain seq x y z
N MET A 1 -11.49 0.24 1.35
CA MET A 1 -10.26 0.41 2.17
C MET A 1 -9.29 -0.66 1.75
N LEU A 2 -7.99 -0.37 1.70
CA LEU A 2 -6.98 -1.33 1.21
C LEU A 2 -6.63 -2.34 2.31
N SER A 3 -6.19 -3.54 1.96
CA SER A 3 -5.40 -4.38 2.84
C SER A 3 -4.19 -4.91 2.10
N PHE A 4 -3.05 -4.84 2.76
CA PHE A 4 -1.80 -5.44 2.31
C PHE A 4 -1.55 -6.62 3.23
N GLU A 5 -1.43 -7.81 2.69
CA GLU A 5 -1.47 -9.04 3.46
C GLU A 5 -0.37 -9.99 3.02
N PHE A 6 0.40 -10.48 3.98
CA PHE A 6 1.36 -11.54 3.74
C PHE A 6 0.63 -12.89 3.74
N ALA A 7 0.65 -13.59 2.61
CA ALA A 7 0.06 -14.90 2.43
C ALA A 7 1.16 -15.95 2.29
N GLY A 8 1.34 -16.76 3.34
CA GLY A 8 2.29 -17.87 3.32
C GLY A 8 3.74 -17.44 3.09
N ASN A 9 4.45 -18.13 2.20
CA ASN A 9 5.90 -18.06 2.12
C ASN A 9 6.43 -16.83 1.36
N GLU A 10 5.78 -16.31 0.31
CA GLU A 10 6.37 -15.21 -0.49
C GLU A 10 5.35 -14.31 -1.20
N THR A 11 4.05 -14.44 -0.92
CA THR A 11 3.03 -13.70 -1.68
C THR A 11 2.48 -12.53 -0.87
N LEU A 12 2.50 -11.33 -1.46
CA LEU A 12 1.78 -10.16 -0.97
C LEU A 12 0.42 -10.09 -1.68
N HIS A 13 -0.66 -10.20 -0.93
CA HIS A 13 -1.99 -9.90 -1.45
C HIS A 13 -2.32 -8.42 -1.19
N VAL A 14 -2.85 -7.76 -2.22
CA VAL A 14 -3.40 -6.41 -2.11
C VAL A 14 -4.89 -6.50 -2.41
N HIS A 15 -5.72 -6.29 -1.39
CA HIS A 15 -7.17 -6.24 -1.56
C HIS A 15 -7.67 -4.81 -1.43
N GLY A 16 -8.77 -4.52 -2.11
CA GLY A 16 -9.46 -3.25 -1.99
C GLY A 16 -10.79 -3.30 -2.74
N ASP A 17 -11.74 -2.50 -2.28
CA ASP A 17 -12.90 -2.17 -3.11
C ASP A 17 -12.48 -1.27 -4.29
N ARG A 18 -13.36 -1.12 -5.27
CA ARG A 18 -13.11 -0.30 -6.48
C ARG A 18 -12.59 1.09 -6.14
N LYS A 19 -13.15 1.77 -5.14
CA LYS A 19 -12.77 3.13 -4.77
C LYS A 19 -11.33 3.14 -4.23
N SER A 20 -11.03 2.26 -3.28
CA SER A 20 -9.70 2.20 -2.66
C SER A 20 -8.59 1.73 -3.61
N LEU A 21 -8.92 0.89 -4.61
CA LEU A 21 -7.95 0.52 -5.65
C LEU A 21 -7.66 1.69 -6.61
N LEU A 22 -8.67 2.53 -6.90
CA LEU A 22 -8.45 3.76 -7.67
C LEU A 22 -7.59 4.76 -6.87
N GLU A 23 -7.86 4.92 -5.57
CA GLU A 23 -7.03 5.74 -4.68
C GLU A 23 -5.57 5.24 -4.63
N LEU A 24 -5.35 3.92 -4.58
CA LEU A 24 -4.00 3.34 -4.67
C LEU A 24 -3.33 3.69 -6.00
N ALA A 25 -4.04 3.58 -7.12
CA ALA A 25 -3.51 3.93 -8.43
C ALA A 25 -3.13 5.42 -8.49
N ASP A 26 -3.94 6.31 -7.94
CA ASP A 26 -3.65 7.74 -7.87
C ASP A 26 -2.40 8.03 -7.03
N ILE A 27 -2.21 7.33 -5.90
CA ILE A 27 -1.00 7.43 -5.07
C ILE A 27 0.24 7.00 -5.85
N LEU A 28 0.15 5.89 -6.58
CA LEU A 28 1.25 5.40 -7.42
C LEU A 28 1.58 6.38 -8.55
N ILE A 29 0.56 6.93 -9.21
CA ILE A 29 0.73 7.95 -10.26
C ILE A 29 1.34 9.23 -9.70
N HIS A 30 0.94 9.64 -8.50
CA HIS A 30 1.50 10.82 -7.84
C HIS A 30 2.98 10.61 -7.53
N LEU A 31 3.35 9.50 -6.91
CA LEU A 31 4.74 9.15 -6.64
C LEU A 31 5.56 9.05 -7.93
N ALA A 32 5.02 8.41 -8.98
CA ALA A 32 5.65 8.27 -10.29
C ALA A 32 5.95 9.60 -11.01
N LYS A 33 5.36 10.71 -10.57
CA LYS A 33 5.62 12.06 -11.09
C LYS A 33 6.69 12.82 -10.29
N SER A 34 7.13 12.28 -9.16
CA SER A 34 8.20 12.90 -8.37
C SER A 34 9.53 12.72 -9.09
N GLU A 35 10.26 13.82 -9.29
CA GLU A 35 11.63 13.80 -9.83
C GLU A 35 12.68 13.48 -8.75
N GLU A 36 12.27 13.55 -7.49
CA GLU A 36 13.12 13.30 -6.32
C GLU A 36 12.62 12.05 -5.55
N PRO A 37 13.49 11.38 -4.77
CA PRO A 37 13.07 10.30 -3.89
C PRO A 37 11.98 10.75 -2.92
N ASP A 38 10.81 10.11 -3.01
CA ASP A 38 9.64 10.42 -2.19
C ASP A 38 8.90 9.15 -1.76
N HIS A 39 7.99 9.28 -0.80
CA HIS A 39 7.22 8.15 -0.28
C HIS A 39 5.90 8.57 0.36
N VAL A 40 4.95 7.64 0.35
CA VAL A 40 3.67 7.76 1.06
C VAL A 40 3.55 6.66 2.11
N HIS A 41 3.02 7.03 3.28
CA HIS A 41 2.67 6.12 4.35
C HIS A 41 1.19 5.74 4.26
N LEU A 42 0.91 4.46 4.04
CA LEU A 42 -0.42 3.88 4.17
C LEU A 42 -0.53 3.25 5.56
N MET A 43 -1.49 3.68 6.37
CA MET A 43 -1.65 3.19 7.74
C MET A 43 -3.10 2.80 8.02
N SER A 44 -3.26 1.87 8.95
CA SER A 44 -4.54 1.42 9.47
C SER A 44 -5.01 2.28 10.65
N PRO A 45 -6.32 2.25 11.01
CA PRO A 45 -6.84 3.01 12.16
C PRO A 45 -6.13 2.75 13.48
N GLU A 46 -5.73 1.50 13.74
CA GLU A 46 -4.94 1.13 14.93
C GLU A 46 -3.62 1.91 15.04
N TRP A 47 -3.07 2.35 13.90
CA TRP A 47 -1.84 3.13 13.79
C TRP A 47 -2.10 4.60 13.39
N GLY A 48 -3.35 5.07 13.54
CA GLY A 48 -3.74 6.46 13.28
C GLY A 48 -3.95 6.81 11.80
N GLY A 49 -4.02 5.83 10.90
CA GLY A 49 -4.31 6.02 9.48
C GLY A 49 -5.75 5.69 9.09
N THR A 50 -6.08 5.89 7.82
CA THR A 50 -7.42 5.63 7.26
C THR A 50 -7.40 4.85 5.94
N THR A 51 -6.21 4.52 5.43
CA THR A 51 -6.02 3.93 4.11
C THR A 51 -6.05 2.41 4.15
N LEU A 52 -5.53 1.81 5.22
CA LEU A 52 -5.45 0.36 5.40
C LEU A 52 -6.53 -0.17 6.35
N SER A 53 -7.02 -1.38 6.08
CA SER A 53 -7.91 -2.13 6.94
C SER A 53 -7.13 -2.78 8.06
N ASP A 54 -7.68 -2.74 9.27
CA ASP A 54 -7.17 -3.51 10.40
C ASP A 54 -7.43 -5.01 10.29
N LYS A 55 -8.35 -5.41 9.40
CA LYS A 55 -8.82 -6.79 9.22
C LYS A 55 -8.32 -7.37 7.90
N PRO A 56 -7.77 -8.60 7.90
CA PRO A 56 -7.44 -9.32 6.67
C PRO A 56 -8.70 -9.70 5.88
N GLN A 57 -8.54 -9.85 4.57
CA GLN A 57 -9.55 -10.31 3.62
C GLN A 57 -9.27 -11.73 3.13
N GLY A 58 -8.00 -12.14 3.12
CA GLY A 58 -7.58 -13.50 2.80
C GLY A 58 -7.85 -14.50 3.94
N LEU A 59 -7.96 -15.78 3.58
CA LEU A 59 -7.89 -16.88 4.53
C LEU A 59 -6.41 -17.22 4.76
N ASP A 60 -5.99 -17.30 6.03
CA ASP A 60 -4.60 -17.59 6.43
C ASP A 60 -3.56 -16.54 5.97
N THR A 61 -3.93 -15.27 6.09
CA THR A 61 -3.04 -14.14 5.79
C THR A 61 -2.82 -13.24 7.01
N ARG A 62 -1.72 -12.48 6.99
CA ARG A 62 -1.39 -11.49 8.02
C ARG A 62 -1.38 -10.09 7.41
N SER A 63 -2.25 -9.19 7.88
CA SER A 63 -2.28 -7.80 7.43
C SER A 63 -1.09 -6.97 7.94
N PHE A 64 -0.53 -6.16 7.07
CA PHE A 64 0.36 -5.06 7.42
C PHE A 64 -0.47 -3.87 7.90
N LYS A 65 -0.09 -3.31 9.07
CA LYS A 65 -0.75 -2.14 9.67
C LYS A 65 -0.19 -0.82 9.16
N HIS A 66 1.00 -0.87 8.58
CA HIS A 66 1.74 0.23 7.99
C HIS A 66 2.49 -0.28 6.76
N VAL A 67 2.26 0.35 5.61
CA VAL A 67 2.95 0.10 4.35
C VAL A 67 3.55 1.43 3.89
N LYS A 68 4.84 1.39 3.55
CA LYS A 68 5.55 2.53 2.96
C LYS A 68 5.71 2.27 1.46
N VAL A 69 5.15 3.13 0.63
CA VAL A 69 5.33 3.08 -0.82
C VAL A 69 6.32 4.17 -1.20
N CYS A 70 7.44 3.79 -1.82
CA CYS A 70 8.51 4.72 -2.18
C CYS A 70 8.67 4.76 -3.70
N ILE A 71 9.00 5.93 -4.24
CA ILE A 71 9.64 6.02 -5.55
C ILE A 71 11.16 5.99 -5.37
N TRP A 72 11.83 5.22 -6.21
CA TRP A 72 13.28 5.27 -6.33
C TRP A 72 13.64 6.30 -7.40
N PRO A 73 14.77 7.01 -7.24
CA PRO A 73 15.27 7.85 -8.32
C PRO A 73 15.52 6.96 -9.55
N ASP A 74 15.25 7.51 -10.75
CA ASP A 74 15.72 6.88 -11.97
C ASP A 74 17.25 6.71 -11.83
N GLU A 75 17.76 5.47 -11.81
CA GLU A 75 19.20 5.24 -11.90
C GLU A 75 19.64 5.79 -13.26
N ASP A 76 20.33 6.94 -13.25
CA ASP A 76 20.96 7.66 -14.36
C ASP A 76 20.47 7.29 -15.78
N LYS A 77 19.71 8.18 -16.41
CA LYS A 77 19.61 8.23 -17.88
C LYS A 77 20.98 8.48 -18.53
#